data_AF-Q8DSK9-F1
#
_entry.id   AF-Q8DSK9-F1
#
_cell.length_a   1.000
_cell.length_b   1.000
_cell.length_c   1.000
_cell.angle_alpha   90.00
_cell.angle_beta   90.00
_cell.angle_gamma   90.00
#
_symmetry.space_group_name_H-M   'P 1'
#
loop_
_entity.id
_entity.type
_entity.pdbx_description
1 polymer ?
#
loop_
_entity_poly.entity_id
_entity_poly.type
_entity_poly.pdbx_seq_one_letter_code
_entity_poly.pdbx_strand_id
1 'polypeptide(L)'
;MVNFSDEPRPESVVYFEQILERHGKIVRYERPEDFIYKLFLSGGKTYLVWLTNKYTVSINDVVEKINEGFDALITISMWNSYTYEAKEYALQKHFGLFKIQEFMGALNYSDPSQYYMGIDEEDGKRLYGERDYKFD
;
A
#
# COMPACT_ATOMS: atom_id res chain seq x y z
N MET A 1 14.45 -20.59 -2.25
CA MET A 1 14.22 -20.38 -3.70
C MET A 1 13.60 -19.02 -3.84
N VAL A 2 14.23 -18.12 -4.61
CA VAL A 2 13.66 -16.81 -4.92
C VAL A 2 12.50 -17.05 -5.89
N ASN A 3 11.28 -16.71 -5.48
CA ASN A 3 10.10 -16.86 -6.31
C ASN A 3 9.99 -15.63 -7.21
N PHE A 4 10.55 -15.70 -8.42
CA PHE A 4 10.50 -14.63 -9.41
C PHE A 4 9.07 -14.20 -9.79
N SER A 5 8.04 -14.97 -9.42
CA SER A 5 6.63 -14.59 -9.60
C SER A 5 6.21 -13.38 -8.76
N ASP A 6 6.87 -13.15 -7.62
CA ASP A 6 6.49 -12.11 -6.66
C ASP A 6 7.18 -10.76 -6.97
N GLU A 7 8.10 -10.72 -7.93
CA GLU A 7 8.73 -9.50 -8.42
C GLU A 7 7.82 -8.78 -9.43
N PRO A 8 7.65 -7.45 -9.30
CA PRO A 8 6.98 -6.63 -10.30
C PRO A 8 7.60 -6.77 -11.69
N ARG A 9 6.75 -6.98 -12.69
CA ARG A 9 7.18 -6.94 -14.10
C ARG A 9 7.64 -5.51 -14.47
N PRO A 10 8.56 -5.34 -15.43
CA PRO A 10 9.05 -4.02 -15.83
C PRO A 10 7.93 -3.04 -16.19
N GLU A 11 6.90 -3.48 -16.91
CA GLU A 11 5.75 -2.65 -17.26
C GLU A 11 4.95 -2.19 -16.03
N SER A 12 4.86 -3.04 -15.01
CA SER A 12 4.19 -2.73 -13.74
C SER A 12 4.99 -1.71 -12.93
N VAL A 13 6.32 -1.81 -12.96
CA VAL A 13 7.23 -0.82 -12.35
C VAL A 13 7.10 0.54 -13.03
N VAL A 14 7.13 0.58 -14.36
CA VAL A 14 6.97 1.83 -15.12
C VAL A 14 5.61 2.46 -14.83
N TYR A 15 4.55 1.65 -14.80
CA TYR A 15 3.22 2.14 -14.44
C TYR A 15 3.20 2.71 -13.00
N PHE A 16 3.82 2.02 -12.04
CA PHE A 16 3.91 2.49 -10.66
C PHE A 16 4.63 3.84 -10.57
N GLU A 17 5.77 3.99 -11.24
CA GLU A 17 6.54 5.23 -11.23
C GLU A 17 5.75 6.39 -11.88
N GLN A 18 5.05 6.14 -13.00
CA GLN A 18 4.19 7.14 -13.63
C GLN A 18 3.05 7.62 -12.73
N ILE A 19 2.45 6.75 -11.92
CA ILE A 19 1.40 7.17 -10.99
C ILE A 19 1.97 7.91 -9.79
N LEU A 20 3.18 7.58 -9.31
CA LEU A 20 3.86 8.35 -8.28
C LEU A 20 4.14 9.80 -8.75
N GLU A 21 4.67 9.97 -9.96
CA GLU A 21 4.98 11.28 -10.54
C GLU A 21 3.74 12.19 -10.70
N ARG A 22 2.58 11.59 -10.96
CA ARG A 22 1.32 12.31 -11.18
C ARG A 22 0.56 12.60 -9.88
N HIS A 23 0.93 11.97 -8.77
CA HIS A 23 0.17 12.07 -7.53
C HIS A 23 0.49 13.37 -6.79
N GLY A 24 -0.49 14.28 -6.69
CA GLY A 24 -0.28 15.64 -6.14
C GLY A 24 0.15 15.73 -4.66
N LYS A 25 0.12 14.62 -3.91
CA LYS A 25 0.63 14.55 -2.52
C LYS A 25 2.09 14.12 -2.43
N ILE A 26 2.69 13.64 -3.52
CA ILE A 26 4.10 13.24 -3.57
C ILE A 26 4.88 14.44 -4.12
N VAL A 27 5.81 14.97 -3.32
CA VAL A 27 6.71 16.04 -3.75
C VAL A 27 7.82 15.48 -4.61
N ARG A 28 8.35 14.32 -4.21
CA ARG A 28 9.38 13.56 -4.90
C ARG A 28 9.43 12.15 -4.33
N TYR A 29 10.13 11.25 -5.02
CA TYR A 29 10.50 9.95 -4.47
C TYR A 29 11.96 9.61 -4.79
N GLU A 30 12.52 8.71 -4.01
CA GLU A 30 13.79 8.05 -4.27
C GLU A 30 13.55 6.55 -4.44
N ARG A 31 14.36 5.91 -5.28
CA ARG A 31 14.38 4.45 -5.45
C ARG A 31 15.76 3.96 -5.00
N PRO A 32 15.94 3.65 -3.70
CA PRO A 32 17.24 3.21 -3.18
C PRO A 32 17.66 1.85 -3.76
N GLU A 33 16.69 0.97 -4.00
CA GLU A 33 16.87 -0.38 -4.52
C GLU A 33 15.69 -0.76 -5.41
N ASP A 34 15.78 -1.93 -6.06
CA ASP A 34 14.67 -2.43 -6.87
C ASP A 34 13.42 -2.64 -6.00
N PHE A 35 12.30 -2.10 -6.50
CA PHE A 35 10.96 -2.20 -5.90
C PHE A 35 10.79 -1.50 -4.54
N ILE A 36 11.83 -0.86 -4.00
CA ILE A 36 11.77 -0.03 -2.81
C ILE A 36 11.64 1.43 -3.23
N TYR A 37 10.66 2.13 -2.66
CA TYR A 37 10.43 3.53 -2.92
C TYR A 37 10.32 4.32 -1.63
N LYS A 38 11.08 5.39 -1.51
CA LYS A 38 11.01 6.34 -0.41
C LYS A 38 10.31 7.60 -0.90
N LEU A 39 9.08 7.80 -0.42
CA LEU A 39 8.23 8.91 -0.84
C LEU A 39 8.36 10.08 0.11
N PHE A 40 8.43 11.29 -0.43
CA PHE A 40 8.43 12.52 0.34
C PHE A 40 7.09 13.22 0.10
N LEU A 41 6.22 13.17 1.10
CA LEU A 41 4.85 13.65 0.99
C LEU A 41 4.78 15.16 1.28
N SER A 42 3.78 15.85 0.72
CA SER A 42 3.59 17.29 0.87
C SER A 42 3.35 17.74 2.31
N GLY A 43 2.94 16.81 3.19
CA GLY A 43 2.81 17.06 4.64
C GLY A 43 4.12 16.97 5.42
N GLY A 44 5.27 16.79 4.75
CA GLY A 44 6.59 16.65 5.38
C GLY A 44 6.91 15.24 5.89
N LYS A 45 5.95 14.30 5.81
CA LYS A 45 6.14 12.89 6.14
C LYS A 45 6.93 12.18 5.04
N THR A 46 7.84 11.30 5.45
CA THR A 46 8.47 10.32 4.56
C THR A 46 7.71 8.99 4.67
N TYR A 47 7.58 8.27 3.57
CA TYR A 47 6.86 6.99 3.53
C TYR A 47 7.63 5.97 2.69
N LEU A 48 8.16 4.93 3.33
CA LEU A 48 8.97 3.88 2.73
C LEU A 48 8.08 2.70 2.33
N VAL A 49 8.03 2.40 1.04
CA VAL A 49 7.11 1.41 0.50
C VAL A 49 7.84 0.32 -0.30
N TRP A 50 7.38 -0.92 -0.13
CA TRP A 50 7.81 -2.07 -0.92
C TRP A 50 6.74 -2.43 -1.95
N LEU A 51 7.13 -2.57 -3.22
CA LEU A 51 6.28 -3.00 -4.32
C LEU A 51 6.45 -4.50 -4.60
N THR A 52 5.36 -5.25 -4.66
CA THR A 52 5.38 -6.69 -5.00
C THR A 52 4.35 -7.04 -6.06
N ASN A 53 4.57 -8.13 -6.77
CA ASN A 53 3.60 -8.79 -7.64
C ASN A 53 3.01 -10.07 -7.02
N LYS A 54 3.19 -10.28 -5.72
CA LYS A 54 2.61 -11.43 -5.01
C LYS A 54 1.10 -11.49 -5.19
N TYR A 55 0.61 -12.63 -5.69
CA TYR A 55 -0.81 -12.84 -6.01
C TYR A 55 -1.72 -12.69 -4.79
N THR A 56 -1.36 -13.30 -3.66
CA THR A 56 -2.05 -13.10 -2.39
C THR A 56 -1.03 -12.81 -1.29
N VAL A 57 -1.06 -11.60 -0.75
CA VAL A 57 -0.24 -11.20 0.40
C VAL A 57 -0.87 -11.73 1.69
N SER A 58 -0.05 -12.37 2.52
CA SER A 58 -0.43 -13.01 3.79
C SER A 58 0.05 -12.21 5.01
N ILE A 59 -0.40 -12.61 6.20
CA ILE A 59 0.05 -11.99 7.45
C ILE A 59 1.58 -12.09 7.65
N ASN A 60 2.20 -13.20 7.21
CA ASN A 60 3.65 -13.38 7.34
C ASN A 60 4.43 -12.37 6.51
N ASP A 61 3.94 -12.06 5.30
CA ASP A 61 4.56 -11.07 4.43
C ASP A 61 4.52 -9.67 5.07
N VAL A 62 3.40 -9.32 5.71
CA VAL A 62 3.25 -8.07 6.44
C VAL A 62 4.19 -8.00 7.64
N VAL A 63 4.26 -9.07 8.45
CA VAL A 63 5.17 -9.16 9.61
C VAL A 63 6.62 -8.98 9.18
N GLU A 64 7.03 -9.64 8.08
CA GLU A 64 8.37 -9.49 7.52
C GLU A 64 8.67 -8.04 7.17
N LYS A 65 7.80 -7.36 6.40
CA LYS A 65 8.05 -5.99 5.95
C LYS A 65 7.99 -4.96 7.08
N ILE A 66 7.18 -5.19 8.12
CA ILE A 66 7.24 -4.39 9.35
C ILE A 66 8.60 -4.54 10.02
N ASN A 67 9.10 -5.77 10.16
CA ASN A 67 10.40 -6.01 10.82
C ASN A 67 11.58 -5.45 10.02
N GLU A 68 11.46 -5.36 8.69
CA GLU A 68 12.42 -4.71 7.81
C GLU A 68 12.33 -3.16 7.85
N GLY A 69 11.33 -2.60 8.53
CA GLY A 69 11.20 -1.15 8.73
C GLY A 69 10.47 -0.41 7.61
N PHE A 70 9.68 -1.10 6.80
CA PHE A 70 8.81 -0.46 5.80
C PHE A 70 7.58 0.17 6.45
N ASP A 71 7.06 1.21 5.82
CA ASP A 71 5.79 1.81 6.20
C ASP A 71 4.59 1.20 5.44
N ALA A 72 4.82 0.64 4.25
CA ALA A 72 3.79 -0.07 3.51
C ALA A 72 4.29 -1.17 2.55
N LEU A 73 3.40 -2.11 2.27
CA LEU A 73 3.50 -3.15 1.24
C LEU A 73 2.38 -2.98 0.21
N ILE A 74 2.75 -2.91 -1.07
CA ILE A 74 1.83 -2.65 -2.17
C ILE A 74 1.90 -3.80 -3.16
N THR A 75 0.75 -4.41 -3.47
CA THR A 75 0.65 -5.41 -4.55
C THR A 75 0.11 -4.79 -5.84
N ILE A 76 0.85 -4.93 -6.94
CA ILE A 76 0.73 -4.09 -8.15
C ILE A 76 -0.32 -4.56 -9.17
N SER A 77 -0.58 -5.86 -9.28
CA SER A 77 -1.46 -6.41 -10.32
C SER A 77 -2.94 -6.35 -9.93
N MET A 78 -3.81 -6.13 -10.93
CA MET A 78 -5.27 -6.11 -10.77
C MET A 78 -5.84 -7.45 -10.24
N TRP A 79 -5.15 -8.55 -10.53
CA TRP A 79 -5.53 -9.89 -10.07
C TRP A 79 -4.99 -10.21 -8.68
N ASN A 80 -4.13 -9.35 -8.13
CA ASN A 80 -3.54 -9.58 -6.83
C ASN A 80 -4.46 -9.07 -5.73
N SER A 81 -4.31 -9.68 -4.57
CA SER A 81 -5.05 -9.33 -3.37
C SER A 81 -4.19 -9.57 -2.14
N TYR A 82 -4.81 -9.38 -0.98
CA TYR A 82 -4.30 -9.77 0.32
C TYR A 82 -5.40 -10.49 1.10
N THR A 83 -5.01 -11.33 2.05
CA THR A 83 -5.95 -11.94 2.99
C THR A 83 -6.53 -10.90 3.93
N TYR A 84 -7.76 -11.11 4.40
CA TYR A 84 -8.41 -10.24 5.38
C TYR A 84 -7.56 -10.10 6.65
N GLU A 85 -7.02 -11.21 7.15
CA GLU A 85 -6.17 -11.25 8.35
C GLU A 85 -4.90 -10.42 8.19
N ALA A 86 -4.28 -10.42 7.00
CA ALA A 86 -3.13 -9.58 6.70
C ALA A 86 -3.48 -8.10 6.78
N LYS A 87 -4.62 -7.68 6.23
CA LYS A 87 -5.06 -6.28 6.26
C LYS A 87 -5.43 -5.86 7.67
N GLU A 88 -6.14 -6.70 8.39
CA GLU A 88 -6.54 -6.40 9.77
C GLU A 88 -5.32 -6.23 10.67
N TYR A 89 -4.33 -7.12 10.54
CA TYR A 89 -3.06 -7.05 11.26
C TYR A 89 -2.25 -5.81 10.88
N ALA A 90 -2.14 -5.50 9.57
CA ALA A 90 -1.44 -4.31 9.08
C ALA A 90 -2.01 -3.02 9.71
N LEU A 91 -3.34 -2.90 9.74
CA LEU A 91 -4.03 -1.77 10.35
C LEU A 91 -3.74 -1.67 11.86
N GLN A 92 -3.78 -2.79 12.60
CA GLN A 92 -3.44 -2.82 14.03
C GLN A 92 -1.99 -2.39 14.32
N LYS A 93 -1.10 -2.50 13.33
CA LYS A 93 0.32 -2.15 13.44
C LYS A 93 0.68 -0.80 12.83
N HIS A 94 -0.31 -0.02 12.37
CA HIS A 94 -0.07 1.21 11.61
C HIS A 94 0.85 0.99 10.40
N PHE A 95 0.65 -0.13 9.71
CA PHE A 95 1.36 -0.51 8.50
C PHE A 95 0.41 -0.50 7.30
N GLY A 96 0.85 0.10 6.19
CA GLY A 96 0.07 0.17 4.97
C GLY A 96 0.07 -1.14 4.21
N LEU A 97 -1.09 -1.74 3.97
CA LEU A 97 -1.25 -2.86 3.05
C LEU A 97 -2.26 -2.51 1.98
N PHE A 98 -1.83 -2.48 0.72
CA PHE A 98 -2.64 -1.89 -0.35
C PHE A 98 -2.57 -2.64 -1.67
N LYS A 99 -3.69 -2.64 -2.37
CA LYS A 99 -3.71 -2.64 -3.84
C LYS A 99 -3.45 -1.23 -4.34
N ILE A 100 -3.05 -1.09 -5.59
CA ILE A 100 -2.65 0.23 -6.14
C ILE A 100 -3.71 1.31 -6.03
N GLN A 101 -4.97 0.99 -6.31
CA GLN A 101 -6.05 1.97 -6.19
C GLN A 101 -6.22 2.45 -4.74
N GLU A 102 -6.05 1.55 -3.77
CA GLU A 102 -6.14 1.87 -2.34
C GLU A 102 -4.95 2.73 -1.92
N PHE A 103 -3.75 2.40 -2.40
CA PHE A 103 -2.55 3.15 -2.12
C PHE A 103 -2.65 4.60 -2.59
N MET A 104 -3.11 4.82 -3.83
CA MET A 104 -3.33 6.17 -4.37
C MET A 104 -4.38 6.95 -3.56
N GLY A 105 -5.44 6.28 -3.10
CA GLY A 105 -6.41 6.89 -2.19
C GLY A 105 -5.80 7.28 -0.84
N ALA A 106 -5.07 6.34 -0.23
CA ALA A 106 -4.45 6.45 1.08
C ALA A 106 -3.52 7.65 1.23
N LEU A 107 -2.75 7.96 0.17
CA LEU A 107 -1.81 9.09 0.18
C LEU A 107 -2.47 10.46 0.36
N ASN A 108 -3.79 10.57 0.27
CA ASN A 108 -4.52 11.81 0.53
C ASN A 108 -4.83 12.05 2.01
N TYR A 109 -4.57 11.07 2.88
CA TYR A 109 -4.86 11.11 4.30
C TYR A 109 -3.60 11.41 5.13
N SER A 110 -3.80 11.88 6.35
CA SER A 110 -2.71 12.19 7.30
C SER A 110 -1.93 10.96 7.70
N ASP A 111 -2.62 9.84 7.93
CA ASP A 111 -2.00 8.54 8.14
C ASP A 111 -2.43 7.56 7.05
N PRO A 112 -1.67 7.46 5.94
CA PRO A 112 -1.98 6.54 4.86
C PRO A 112 -2.14 5.10 5.34
N SER A 113 -1.40 4.67 6.37
CA SER A 113 -1.41 3.30 6.87
C SER A 113 -2.80 2.84 7.34
N GLN A 114 -3.63 3.78 7.80
CA GLN A 114 -4.96 3.51 8.34
C GLN A 114 -6.04 3.47 7.27
N TYR A 115 -5.70 3.73 6.00
CA TYR A 115 -6.65 3.69 4.92
C TYR A 115 -7.18 2.26 4.70
N TYR A 116 -8.50 2.14 4.70
CA TYR A 116 -9.22 0.89 4.47
C TYR A 116 -10.35 1.11 3.47
N MET A 117 -10.46 0.16 2.54
CA MET A 117 -11.57 0.10 1.59
C MET A 117 -12.47 -1.06 2.00
N GLY A 118 -13.52 -0.75 2.74
CA GLY A 118 -14.52 -1.71 3.21
C GLY A 118 -15.77 -1.71 2.36
N ILE A 119 -16.64 -2.69 2.58
CA ILE A 119 -18.06 -2.60 2.21
C ILE A 119 -18.80 -2.53 3.54
N ASP A 120 -19.66 -1.53 3.68
CA ASP A 120 -20.59 -1.41 4.78
C ASP A 120 -21.57 -2.60 4.75
N GLU A 121 -21.70 -3.32 5.85
CA GLU A 121 -22.56 -4.52 5.93
C GLU A 121 -24.06 -4.17 5.96
N GLU A 122 -24.44 -2.98 6.39
CA GLU A 122 -25.83 -2.52 6.46
C GLU A 122 -26.34 -2.02 5.11
N ASP A 123 -25.55 -1.22 4.39
CA ASP A 123 -26.01 -0.56 3.16
C ASP A 123 -25.27 -0.97 1.88
N GLY A 124 -24.24 -1.81 1.99
CA GLY A 124 -23.47 -2.31 0.86
C GLY A 124 -22.62 -1.24 0.16
N LYS A 125 -22.51 -0.03 0.71
CA LYS A 125 -21.69 1.04 0.13
C LYS A 125 -20.22 0.80 0.45
N ARG A 126 -19.38 1.31 -0.45
CA ARG A 126 -17.93 1.28 -0.26
C ARG A 126 -17.54 2.28 0.81
N LEU A 127 -16.92 1.81 1.88
CA LEU A 127 -16.28 2.64 2.89
C LEU A 127 -14.91 3.07 2.38
N TYR A 128 -14.62 4.37 2.43
CA TYR A 128 -13.37 4.97 1.97
C TYR A 128 -12.80 5.86 3.07
N GLY A 129 -11.87 5.39 3.91
CA GLY A 129 -11.34 6.25 4.96
C GLY A 129 -10.32 5.60 5.88
N GLU A 130 -9.88 6.36 6.88
CA GLU A 130 -9.07 5.85 7.99
C GLU A 130 -9.95 4.94 8.88
N ARG A 131 -9.40 3.85 9.41
CA ARG A 131 -10.12 2.82 10.22
C ARG A 131 -10.97 3.40 11.37
N ASP A 132 -10.54 4.52 11.96
CA ASP A 132 -11.23 5.20 13.06
C ASP A 132 -12.08 6.41 12.59
N TYR A 133 -12.09 6.71 11.30
CA TYR A 133 -12.95 7.75 10.74
C TYR A 133 -14.38 7.23 10.67
N LYS A 134 -15.16 7.53 11.71
CA LYS A 134 -16.62 7.42 11.63
C LYS A 134 -17.10 8.39 10.56
N PHE A 135 -17.76 7.85 9.54
CA PHE A 135 -18.60 8.67 8.67
C PHE A 135 -19.87 8.96 9.47
N ASP A 136 -19.99 10.21 9.94
CA ASP A 136 -21.24 10.74 10.49
C ASP A 136 -22.38 10.67 9.46
#